data_AF-A0A6B3FNT4-F1
#
_entry.id   AF-A0A6B3FNT4-F1
#
_cell.length_a   1.000
_cell.length_b   1.000
_cell.length_c   1.000
_cell.angle_alpha   90.00
_cell.angle_beta   90.00
_cell.angle_gamma   90.00
#
_symmetry.space_group_name_H-M   'P 1'
#
loop_
_entity.id
_entity.type
_entity.pdbx_description
1 polymer ?
#
loop_
_entity_poly.entity_id
_entity_poly.type
_entity_poly.pdbx_seq_one_letter_code
_entity_poly.pdbx_strand_id
1 'polypeptide(L)'
;MPFREINSKMVEATLAPGQKLFSQRGAMLAYRGEVSFTPNIQGGQGGVASMIGRRVAGEATPLMTVEGSGTVMFGHGGHHIQVINLSGDTLYVEADRLLAFDGTLQQGTMFMGSQGGVMGMVRGQVTGQGLFTTTLKGHG
;
A
#
# COMPACT_ATOMS: atom_id res chain seq x y z
N MET A 1 13.87 0.27 -3.02
CA MET A 1 14.08 1.07 -4.25
C MET A 1 13.75 2.49 -3.90
N PRO A 2 14.59 3.49 -4.23
CA PRO A 2 14.27 4.86 -3.84
C PRO A 2 13.10 5.39 -4.69
N PHE A 3 11.99 5.67 -4.04
CA PHE A 3 10.96 6.55 -4.57
C PHE A 3 11.49 7.98 -4.58
N ARG A 4 11.41 8.66 -5.72
CA ARG A 4 11.85 10.05 -5.89
C ARG A 4 10.66 10.96 -6.04
N GLU A 5 10.48 11.91 -5.13
CA GLU A 5 9.44 12.93 -5.25
C GLU A 5 9.75 13.84 -6.45
N ILE A 6 8.79 13.97 -7.36
CA ILE A 6 8.86 14.88 -8.52
C ILE A 6 8.25 16.23 -8.14
N ASN A 7 7.13 16.19 -7.40
CA ASN A 7 6.50 17.33 -6.76
C ASN A 7 5.64 16.83 -5.58
N SER A 8 4.91 17.74 -4.94
CA SER A 8 4.10 17.41 -3.75
C SER A 8 2.97 16.40 -3.98
N LYS A 9 2.64 16.06 -5.24
CA LYS A 9 1.53 15.17 -5.62
C LYS A 9 1.95 14.04 -6.57
N MET A 10 3.25 13.92 -6.85
CA MET A 10 3.77 12.96 -7.81
C MET A 10 5.12 12.38 -7.37
N VAL A 11 5.24 11.07 -7.47
CA VAL A 11 6.47 10.33 -7.15
C VAL A 11 6.87 9.44 -8.32
N GLU A 12 8.16 9.25 -8.50
CA GLU A 12 8.74 8.39 -9.52
C GLU A 12 9.45 7.20 -8.89
N ALA A 13 9.33 6.03 -9.52
CA ALA A 13 10.07 4.82 -9.17
C ALA A 13 10.74 4.24 -10.41
N THR A 14 11.98 3.76 -10.28
CA THR A 14 12.71 3.08 -11.36
C THR A 14 12.79 1.60 -11.08
N LEU A 15 12.15 0.78 -11.92
CA LEU A 15 12.14 -0.69 -11.88
C LEU A 15 13.34 -1.27 -12.63
N ALA A 16 14.16 -2.05 -11.92
CA ALA A 16 15.14 -2.93 -12.53
C ALA A 16 14.55 -4.33 -12.77
N PRO A 17 15.08 -5.12 -13.74
CA PRO A 17 14.63 -6.48 -13.97
C PRO A 17 14.61 -7.33 -12.69
N GLY A 18 13.51 -8.06 -12.47
CA GLY A 18 13.32 -8.89 -11.28
C GLY A 18 12.89 -8.13 -10.02
N GLN A 19 12.85 -6.79 -10.04
CA GLN A 19 12.23 -6.01 -8.98
C GLN A 19 10.73 -5.88 -9.21
N LYS A 20 10.03 -5.73 -8.09
CA LYS A 20 8.61 -5.44 -8.08
C LYS A 20 8.30 -4.41 -7.02
N LEU A 21 7.25 -3.65 -7.25
CA LEU A 21 6.63 -2.79 -6.25
C LEU A 21 5.12 -2.99 -6.30
N PHE A 22 4.44 -2.50 -5.27
CA PHE A 22 2.99 -2.47 -5.22
C PHE A 22 2.52 -1.02 -5.30
N SER A 23 1.40 -0.78 -5.99
CA SER A 23 0.79 0.55 -6.09
C SER A 23 -0.73 0.46 -5.94
N GLN A 24 -1.37 1.52 -5.48
CA GLN A 24 -2.81 1.68 -5.52
C GLN A 24 -3.31 1.61 -6.98
N ARG A 25 -4.40 0.88 -7.21
CA ARG A 25 -5.02 0.78 -8.53
C ARG A 25 -5.48 2.16 -8.99
N GLY A 26 -5.08 2.53 -10.21
CA GLY A 26 -5.37 3.85 -10.78
C GLY A 26 -4.43 4.95 -10.28
N ALA A 27 -3.35 4.62 -9.56
CA ALA A 27 -2.33 5.59 -9.17
C ALA A 27 -1.28 5.86 -10.26
N MET A 28 -1.21 5.03 -11.31
CA MET A 28 -0.25 5.22 -12.39
C MET A 28 -0.63 6.44 -13.24
N LEU A 29 0.33 7.36 -13.41
CA LEU A 29 0.17 8.57 -14.22
C LEU A 29 0.91 8.46 -15.56
N ALA A 30 2.11 7.89 -15.55
CA ALA A 30 2.93 7.66 -16.74
C ALA A 30 3.96 6.55 -16.47
N TYR A 31 4.45 5.92 -17.53
CA TYR A 31 5.59 5.01 -17.43
C TYR A 31 6.43 5.05 -18.72
N ARG A 32 7.68 4.60 -18.62
CA ARG A 32 8.60 4.45 -19.76
C ARG A 32 9.36 3.13 -19.62
N GLY A 33 9.48 2.40 -20.72
CA GLY A 33 10.10 1.07 -20.75
C GLY A 33 9.07 -0.06 -20.70
N GLU A 34 9.55 -1.28 -20.53
CA GLU A 34 8.73 -2.49 -20.49
C GLU A 34 8.23 -2.71 -19.05
N VAL A 35 7.09 -2.10 -18.72
CA VAL A 35 6.47 -2.19 -17.40
C VAL A 35 5.08 -2.81 -17.51
N SER A 36 4.80 -3.78 -16.65
CA SER A 36 3.52 -4.46 -16.53
C SER A 36 2.83 -4.12 -15.22
N PHE A 37 1.50 -4.07 -15.26
CA PHE A 37 0.65 -3.80 -14.10
C PHE A 37 -0.37 -4.93 -13.97
N THR A 38 -0.21 -5.77 -12.96
CA THR A 38 -1.10 -6.91 -12.72
C THR A 38 -1.91 -6.66 -11.46
N PRO A 39 -3.25 -6.77 -11.49
CA PRO A 39 -4.05 -6.68 -10.27
C PRO A 39 -3.52 -7.65 -9.22
N ASN A 40 -3.28 -7.18 -8.00
CA ASN A 40 -2.72 -8.04 -6.96
C ASN A 40 -3.82 -8.97 -6.41
N ILE A 41 -3.95 -10.13 -7.06
CA ILE A 41 -4.82 -11.25 -6.65
C ILE A 41 -4.09 -12.23 -5.72
N GLN A 42 -2.84 -11.99 -5.34
CA GLN A 42 -2.01 -12.95 -4.60
C GLN A 42 -1.73 -12.59 -3.13
N GLY A 43 -2.29 -11.48 -2.64
CA GLY A 43 -2.00 -10.94 -1.31
C GLY A 43 -2.55 -11.69 -0.07
N GLY A 44 -2.68 -13.02 -0.11
CA GLY A 44 -3.04 -13.80 1.08
C GLY A 44 -2.70 -15.28 0.94
N GLN A 45 -1.79 -15.77 1.78
CA GLN A 45 -1.49 -17.21 1.95
C GLN A 45 -2.71 -18.07 2.38
N GLY A 46 -3.91 -17.49 2.54
CA GLY A 46 -5.14 -18.19 2.95
C GLY A 46 -6.22 -18.32 1.87
N GLY A 47 -5.87 -18.17 0.58
CA GLY A 47 -6.81 -18.39 -0.53
C GLY A 47 -8.01 -17.43 -0.53
N VAL A 48 -9.12 -17.87 -1.12
CA VAL A 48 -10.36 -17.10 -1.28
C VAL A 48 -10.90 -16.56 0.06
N ALA A 49 -10.64 -17.26 1.17
CA ALA A 49 -11.06 -16.87 2.51
C ALA A 49 -10.38 -15.58 3.01
N SER A 50 -9.09 -15.37 2.70
CA SER A 50 -8.37 -14.13 3.05
C SER A 50 -8.83 -12.92 2.22
N MET A 51 -9.28 -13.15 0.99
CA MET A 51 -9.89 -12.09 0.16
C MET A 51 -11.27 -11.68 0.66
N ILE A 52 -12.07 -12.64 1.13
CA ILE A 52 -13.40 -12.38 1.71
C ILE A 52 -13.25 -11.59 3.02
N GLY A 53 -12.33 -11.99 3.91
CA GLY A 53 -12.07 -11.24 5.15
C GLY A 53 -11.70 -9.77 4.91
N ARG A 54 -10.86 -9.51 3.89
CA ARG A 54 -10.45 -8.15 3.48
C ARG A 54 -11.57 -7.34 2.82
N ARG A 55 -12.46 -7.99 2.06
CA ARG A 55 -13.63 -7.33 1.44
C ARG A 55 -14.75 -7.06 2.44
N VAL A 56 -14.97 -7.96 3.40
CA VAL A 56 -15.98 -7.81 4.46
C VAL A 56 -15.59 -6.71 5.44
N ALA A 57 -14.29 -6.47 5.64
CA ALA A 57 -13.79 -5.36 6.46
C ALA A 57 -13.84 -3.98 5.76
N GLY A 58 -14.17 -3.88 4.46
CA GLY A 58 -14.24 -2.60 3.74
C GLY A 58 -12.88 -1.92 3.50
N GLU A 59 -11.77 -2.60 3.77
CA GLU A 59 -10.45 -1.99 4.04
C GLU A 59 -9.36 -2.35 3.01
N ALA A 60 -9.71 -2.91 1.85
CA ALA A 60 -8.71 -3.22 0.83
C ALA A 60 -8.79 -2.24 -0.33
N THR A 61 -7.98 -1.19 -0.28
CA THR A 61 -7.62 -0.43 -1.49
C THR A 61 -7.06 -1.43 -2.50
N PRO A 62 -7.67 -1.56 -3.69
CA PRO A 62 -7.19 -2.51 -4.69
C PRO A 62 -5.76 -2.13 -5.09
N LEU A 63 -4.82 -3.07 -4.94
CA LEU A 63 -3.42 -2.89 -5.29
C LEU A 63 -3.10 -3.51 -6.66
N MET A 64 -2.07 -2.98 -7.31
CA MET A 64 -1.44 -3.48 -8.53
C MET A 64 -0.01 -3.88 -8.21
N THR A 65 0.38 -5.07 -8.63
CA THR A 65 1.78 -5.48 -8.73
C THR A 65 2.38 -4.83 -9.96
N VAL A 66 3.51 -4.14 -9.81
CA VAL A 66 4.22 -3.44 -10.88
C VAL A 66 5.60 -4.05 -11.05
N GLU A 67 5.87 -4.59 -12.24
CA GLU A 67 7.05 -5.39 -12.55
C GLU A 67 7.56 -5.07 -13.96
N GLY A 68 8.86 -5.26 -14.19
CA GLY A 68 9.49 -5.09 -15.50
C GLY A 68 10.79 -4.32 -15.44
N SER A 69 11.08 -3.52 -16.46
CA SER A 69 12.26 -2.67 -16.52
C SER A 69 11.90 -1.30 -17.10
N GLY A 70 12.03 -0.25 -16.29
CA GLY A 70 11.61 1.08 -16.70
C GLY A 70 11.43 2.05 -15.55
N THR A 71 10.74 3.14 -15.83
CA THR A 71 10.40 4.19 -14.86
C THR A 71 8.89 4.36 -14.82
N VAL A 72 8.31 4.52 -13.63
CA VAL A 72 6.88 4.72 -13.42
C VAL A 72 6.65 5.92 -12.53
N MET A 73 5.65 6.72 -12.86
CA MET A 73 5.21 7.88 -12.08
C MET A 73 3.85 7.59 -11.47
N PHE A 74 3.71 7.87 -10.18
CA PHE A 74 2.49 7.65 -9.40
C PHE A 74 1.95 8.94 -8.80
N GLY A 75 0.63 9.00 -8.69
CA GLY A 75 -0.13 10.00 -7.95
C GLY A 75 -1.62 9.66 -7.97
N HIS A 76 -2.36 10.07 -6.95
CA HIS A 76 -3.77 9.69 -6.82
C HIS A 76 -4.60 10.80 -6.16
N GLY A 77 -5.78 11.09 -6.72
CA GLY A 77 -6.77 12.00 -6.12
C GLY A 77 -6.31 13.44 -5.86
N GLY A 78 -5.16 13.86 -6.40
CA GLY A 78 -4.56 15.16 -6.08
C GLY A 78 -4.06 15.29 -4.64
N HIS A 79 -3.88 14.16 -3.94
CA HIS A 79 -3.35 14.10 -2.59
C HIS A 79 -1.88 14.49 -2.52
N HIS A 80 -1.46 14.99 -1.36
CA HIS A 80 -0.06 15.23 -1.08
C HIS A 80 0.64 13.90 -0.79
N ILE A 81 1.87 13.74 -1.27
CA ILE A 81 2.69 12.55 -1.10
C ILE A 81 3.79 12.84 -0.07
N GLN A 82 4.09 11.83 0.74
CA GLN A 82 5.25 11.80 1.61
C GLN A 82 5.96 10.45 1.41
N VAL A 83 7.24 10.49 1.03
CA VAL A 83 8.06 9.27 0.97
C VAL A 83 8.62 8.95 2.35
N ILE A 84 8.34 7.74 2.83
CA ILE A 84 8.83 7.21 4.12
C ILE A 84 9.74 6.03 3.82
N ASN A 85 11.01 6.13 4.23
CA ASN A 85 11.96 5.02 4.16
C ASN A 85 11.87 4.19 5.44
N LEU A 86 11.74 2.87 5.31
CA LEU A 86 11.73 1.95 6.45
C LEU A 86 13.08 1.25 6.58
N SER A 87 13.66 1.31 7.78
CA SER A 87 14.97 0.71 8.10
C SER A 87 14.84 -0.46 9.07
N GLY A 88 13.84 -1.31 8.86
CA GLY A 88 13.48 -2.43 9.76
C GLY A 88 12.24 -2.17 10.61
N ASP A 89 11.70 -0.95 10.56
CA ASP A 89 10.52 -0.53 11.32
C ASP A 89 9.21 -1.13 10.78
N THR A 90 8.13 -0.89 11.52
CA THR A 90 6.76 -1.17 11.08
C THR A 90 5.97 0.12 10.96
N LEU A 91 5.49 0.40 9.76
CA LEU A 91 4.57 1.50 9.47
C LEU A 91 3.13 1.02 9.64
N TYR A 92 2.33 1.81 10.37
CA TYR A 92 0.88 1.64 10.49
C TYR A 92 0.20 2.75 9.70
N VAL A 93 -0.68 2.39 8.78
CA VAL A 93 -1.26 3.34 7.82
C VAL A 93 -2.61 2.87 7.32
N GLU A 94 -3.53 3.81 7.14
CA GLU A 94 -4.83 3.53 6.53
C GLU A 94 -4.65 3.04 5.08
N ALA A 95 -5.42 2.04 4.68
CA ALA A 95 -5.24 1.37 3.39
C ALA A 95 -5.46 2.31 2.20
N ASP A 96 -6.34 3.31 2.32
CA ASP A 96 -6.65 4.31 1.29
C ASP A 96 -5.62 5.44 1.22
N ARG A 97 -4.67 5.49 2.17
CA ARG A 97 -3.54 6.43 2.18
C ARG A 97 -2.25 5.84 1.61
N LEU A 98 -2.22 4.53 1.32
CA LEU A 98 -1.07 3.89 0.68
C LEU A 98 -1.08 4.08 -0.83
N LEU A 99 -0.14 4.87 -1.33
CA LEU A 99 0.03 5.11 -2.77
C LEU A 99 0.83 4.01 -3.47
N ALA A 100 2.04 3.74 -2.97
CA ALA A 100 2.96 2.73 -3.50
C ALA A 100 3.99 2.33 -2.44
N PHE A 101 4.51 1.10 -2.52
CA PHE A 101 5.53 0.59 -1.61
C PHE A 101 6.40 -0.49 -2.28
N ASP A 102 7.63 -0.65 -1.78
CA ASP A 102 8.59 -1.62 -2.31
C ASP A 102 8.12 -3.07 -2.10
N GLY A 103 8.39 -3.94 -3.08
CA GLY A 103 8.06 -5.35 -3.02
C GLY A 103 8.80 -6.16 -1.95
N THR A 104 9.87 -5.61 -1.35
CA THR A 104 10.58 -6.21 -0.20
C THR A 104 9.83 -6.07 1.12
N LEU A 105 8.89 -5.12 1.21
CA LEU A 105 8.12 -4.89 2.44
C LEU A 105 7.03 -5.93 2.62
N GLN A 106 6.88 -6.39 3.86
CA GLN A 106 5.83 -7.33 4.25
C GLN A 106 4.55 -6.57 4.58
N GLN A 107 3.50 -6.80 3.80
CA GLN A 107 2.18 -6.21 4.04
C GLN A 107 1.36 -7.09 4.99
N GLY A 108 0.79 -6.47 6.03
CA GLY A 108 -0.13 -7.10 6.97
C GLY A 108 -1.35 -6.24 7.27
N THR A 109 -2.19 -6.73 8.16
CA THR A 109 -3.35 -6.01 8.70
C THR A 109 -3.36 -6.22 10.21
N MET A 110 -3.51 -5.14 10.98
CA MET A 110 -3.65 -5.21 12.43
C MET A 110 -5.02 -4.67 12.84
N PHE A 111 -5.73 -5.43 13.66
CA PHE A 111 -6.95 -4.96 14.32
C PHE A 111 -6.59 -4.04 15.50
N MET A 112 -7.06 -2.81 15.47
CA MET A 112 -6.81 -1.79 16.50
C MET A 112 -7.77 -1.92 17.70
N GLY A 113 -8.87 -2.67 17.56
CA GLY A 113 -9.85 -2.85 18.65
C GLY A 113 -9.34 -3.64 19.86
N SER A 114 -8.27 -4.43 19.71
CA SER A 114 -7.67 -5.16 20.84
C SER A 114 -6.83 -4.28 21.78
N GLN A 115 -6.42 -3.09 21.35
CA GLN A 115 -5.59 -2.19 22.15
C GLN A 115 -6.40 -1.33 23.15
N GLY A 116 -7.74 -1.37 23.09
CA GLY A 116 -8.60 -0.53 23.94
C GLY A 116 -9.93 -1.15 24.38
N GLY A 117 -10.18 -2.44 24.11
CA GLY A 117 -11.48 -3.07 24.38
C GLY A 117 -12.65 -2.35 23.69
N VAL A 118 -13.83 -2.35 24.29
CA VAL A 118 -15.02 -1.64 23.79
C VAL A 118 -14.76 -0.15 23.51
N MET A 119 -13.83 0.49 24.24
CA MET A 119 -13.46 1.90 24.03
C MET A 119 -12.61 2.11 22.77
N GLY A 120 -11.82 1.13 22.35
CA GLY A 120 -11.08 1.15 21.08
C GLY A 120 -12.03 1.08 19.88
N MET A 121 -13.09 0.28 19.98
CA MET A 121 -14.15 0.22 18.97
C MET A 121 -14.93 1.53 18.86
N VAL A 122 -15.34 2.11 20.00
CA VAL A 122 -16.07 3.39 20.02
C VAL A 122 -15.18 4.52 19.48
N ARG A 123 -13.89 4.55 19.81
CA ARG A 123 -12.95 5.53 19.23
C ARG A 123 -12.84 5.41 17.72
N GLY A 124 -12.65 4.20 17.18
CA GLY A 124 -12.61 4.02 15.72
C GLY A 124 -13.88 4.51 15.02
N GLN A 125 -15.05 4.22 15.60
CA GLN A 125 -16.33 4.71 15.06
C GLN A 125 -16.50 6.23 15.17
N VAL A 126 -15.98 6.85 16.22
CA VAL A 126 -16.14 8.30 16.47
C VAL A 126 -15.09 9.14 15.75
N THR A 127 -13.86 8.65 15.57
CA THR A 127 -12.80 9.35 14.81
C THR A 127 -12.87 9.11 13.31
N GLY A 128 -13.70 8.15 12.87
CA GLY A 128 -13.77 7.70 11.48
C GLY A 128 -12.57 6.85 11.06
N GLN A 129 -11.66 6.52 11.98
CA GLN A 129 -10.57 5.58 11.69
C GLN A 129 -11.09 4.14 11.74
N GLY A 130 -10.85 3.40 10.65
CA GLY A 130 -11.20 1.98 10.54
C GLY A 130 -10.68 1.16 11.73
N LEU A 131 -11.39 0.09 12.07
CA LEU A 131 -10.98 -0.78 13.18
C LEU A 131 -9.74 -1.61 12.84
N PHE A 132 -9.32 -1.62 11.58
CA PHE A 132 -8.06 -2.20 11.17
C PHE A 132 -7.21 -1.21 10.39
N THR A 133 -5.90 -1.39 10.51
CA THR A 133 -4.89 -0.62 9.79
C THR A 133 -3.99 -1.54 8.98
N THR A 134 -3.50 -1.04 7.84
CA THR A 134 -2.49 -1.76 7.06
C THR A 134 -1.14 -1.59 7.73
N THR A 135 -0.37 -2.68 7.79
CA THR A 135 1.01 -2.63 8.26
C THR A 135 1.98 -2.88 7.11
N LEU A 136 3.07 -2.13 7.07
CA LEU A 136 4.23 -2.41 6.22
C LEU A 136 5.44 -2.60 7.13
N LYS A 137 6.14 -3.73 7.00
CA LYS A 137 7.30 -4.05 7.83
C LYS A 137 8.50 -4.47 6.99
N GLY A 138 9.67 -3.99 7.36
CA GLY A 138 10.95 -4.43 6.78
C GLY A 138 11.83 -3.27 6.35
N HIS A 139 12.61 -3.50 5.30
CA HIS A 139 13.51 -2.52 4.73
C HIS A 139 13.05 -2.17 3.31
N GLY A 140 12.83 -0.89 3.02
CA GLY A 140 12.30 -0.44 1.73
C GLY A 140 12.03 1.04 1.66
#